data_AF-A0A872YNR0-F1
#
_entry.id   AF-A0A872YNR0-F1
#
_cell.length_a   1.000
_cell.length_b   1.000
_cell.length_c   1.000
_cell.angle_alpha   90.00
_cell.angle_beta   90.00
_cell.angle_gamma   90.00
#
_symmetry.space_group_name_H-M   'P 1'
#
loop_
_entity.id
_entity.type
_entity.pdbx_description
1 polymer ?
#
loop_
_entity_poly.entity_id
_entity_poly.type
_entity_poly.pdbx_seq_one_letter_code
_entity_poly.pdbx_strand_id
1 'polypeptide(L)' 'MTNQIELPFCNKTMDRVAMRRLISKLIVCFGIASTANILDQVKILGFQQATKASISLGIDDLLAVPSRGWLVQDAEK' A
#
# COMPACT_ATOMS: atom_id res chain seq x y z
N MET A 1 27.56 25.24 -2.53
CA MET A 1 27.06 23.91 -2.11
C MET A 1 25.57 24.04 -1.87
N THR A 2 24.78 23.84 -2.92
CA THR A 2 23.32 23.94 -2.87
C THR A 2 22.75 22.68 -2.22
N ASN A 3 22.27 22.80 -0.97
CA ASN A 3 21.34 21.85 -0.37
C ASN A 3 20.04 21.84 -1.20
N GLN A 4 20.04 21.14 -2.33
CA GLN A 4 18.78 20.78 -2.95
C GLN A 4 18.21 19.66 -2.09
N ILE A 5 17.16 19.97 -1.34
CA ILE A 5 16.35 18.98 -0.65
C ILE A 5 15.57 18.26 -1.76
N GLU A 6 16.24 17.38 -2.50
CA GLU A 6 15.62 16.58 -3.54
C GLU A 6 14.55 15.71 -2.91
N LEU A 7 13.35 15.73 -3.49
CA LEU A 7 12.28 14.83 -3.11
C LEU A 7 12.80 13.40 -3.18
N PRO A 8 12.68 12.59 -2.12
CA PRO A 8 13.20 11.25 -2.12
C PRO A 8 12.51 10.42 -3.21
N PHE A 9 13.27 10.10 -4.27
CA PHE A 9 12.77 9.30 -5.37
C PHE A 9 12.37 7.90 -4.90
N CYS A 10 11.19 7.43 -5.32
CA CYS A 10 10.63 6.15 -4.92
C CYS A 10 10.34 5.26 -6.13
N ASN A 11 11.28 4.36 -6.45
CA ASN A 11 11.09 3.34 -7.48
C ASN A 11 10.86 1.97 -6.86
N LYS A 12 9.69 1.77 -6.25
CA LYS A 12 9.26 0.51 -5.65
C LYS A 12 7.75 0.46 -5.51
N THR A 13 7.20 -0.75 -5.44
CA THR A 13 5.80 -0.96 -5.07
C THR A 13 5.51 -0.34 -3.71
N MET A 14 4.46 0.47 -3.63
CA MET A 14 4.11 1.22 -2.43
C MET A 14 3.13 0.43 -1.56
N ASP A 15 3.65 -0.53 -0.81
CA ASP A 15 2.89 -1.20 0.24
C ASP A 15 2.76 -0.36 1.52
N ARG A 16 2.04 -0.88 2.51
CA ARG A 16 1.83 -0.21 3.81
C ARG A 16 3.15 0.13 4.53
N VAL A 17 4.16 -0.73 4.44
CA VAL A 17 5.46 -0.56 5.11
C VAL A 17 6.31 0.47 4.37
N ALA A 18 6.34 0.39 3.04
CA ALA A 18 7.00 1.34 2.17
C ALA A 18 6.45 2.75 2.34
N MET A 19 5.12 2.89 2.45
CA MET A 19 4.45 4.17 2.71
C MET A 19 4.82 4.75 4.08
N ARG A 20 4.82 3.93 5.15
CA ARG A 20 5.27 4.38 6.48
C ARG A 20 6.71 4.89 6.46
N ARG A 21 7.61 4.16 5.80
CA ARG A 21 9.02 4.57 5.64
C ARG A 21 9.15 5.89 4.85
N LEU A 22 8.33 6.07 3.81
CA LEU A 22 8.31 7.32 3.04
C LEU A 22 7.86 8.49 3.92
N ILE A 23 6.79 8.34 4.70
CA ILE A 23 6.30 9.37 5.63
C ILE A 23 7.40 9.75 6.63
N SER A 24 8.07 8.76 7.24
CA SER A 24 9.17 9.04 8.17
C SER A 24 10.30 9.84 7.51
N LYS A 25 10.67 9.53 6.27
CA LYS A 25 11.68 10.30 5.52
C LYS A 25 11.21 11.71 5.22
N LEU A 26 9.95 11.89 4.81
CA LEU A 26 9.39 13.22 4.54
C LEU A 26 9.38 14.10 5.79
N ILE A 27 9.04 13.53 6.97
CA ILE A 27 9.09 14.27 8.24
C ILE A 27 10.52 14.72 8.55
N VAL A 28 11.52 13.85 8.34
CA VAL A 28 12.93 14.19 8.58
C VAL A 28 13.43 15.26 7.61
N CYS A 29 13.03 15.22 6.35
CA CYS A 29 13.51 16.15 5.32
C CYS A 29 12.78 17.49 5.30
N PHE A 30 11.47 17.50 5.57
CA PHE A 30 10.59 18.65 5.33
C PHE A 30 9.79 19.11 6.57
N GLY A 31 9.84 18.36 7.67
CA GLY A 31 9.04 18.62 8.86
C GLY A 31 7.57 18.20 8.71
N ILE A 32 6.83 18.29 9.82
CA ILE A 32 5.47 17.74 9.94
C ILE A 32 4.47 18.49 9.05
N ALA A 33 4.48 19.83 9.08
CA ALA A 33 3.51 20.66 8.35
C ALA A 33 3.60 20.45 6.82
N SER A 34 4.81 20.49 6.27
CA SER A 34 5.05 20.23 4.85
C SER A 34 4.69 18.79 4.46
N THR A 35 5.01 17.82 5.33
CA THR A 35 4.65 16.42 5.09
C THR A 35 3.13 16.21 5.06
N ALA A 36 2.37 16.90 5.90
CA ALA A 36 0.90 16.80 5.89
C ALA A 36 0.32 17.26 4.54
N ASN A 37 0.78 18.38 4.00
CA ASN A 37 0.35 18.88 2.69
C ASN A 37 0.71 17.90 1.54
N ILE A 38 1.88 17.27 1.60
CA ILE A 38 2.26 16.23 0.63
C ILE A 38 1.35 14.99 0.78
N LEU A 39 1.05 14.59 2.01
CA LEU A 39 0.18 13.45 2.28
C LEU A 39 -1.25 13.65 1.80
N ASP A 40 -1.77 14.87 1.81
CA ASP A 40 -3.07 15.17 1.22
C ASP A 40 -3.10 14.94 -0.30
N GLN A 41 -2.01 15.29 -1.01
CA GLN A 41 -1.88 14.99 -2.43
C GLN A 41 -1.78 13.49 -2.69
N VAL A 42 -1.01 12.76 -1.87
CA VAL A 42 -0.92 11.30 -1.95
C VAL A 42 -2.27 10.64 -1.68
N LYS A 43 -3.09 11.18 -0.76
CA LYS A 43 -4.45 10.69 -0.49
C LYS A 43 -5.34 10.81 -1.72
N ILE A 44 -5.33 11.99 -2.36
CA ILE A 44 -6.12 12.25 -3.57
C ILE A 44 -5.70 11.29 -4.69
N LEU A 45 -4.39 11.15 -4.92
CA LEU A 45 -3.85 10.22 -5.90
C LEU A 45 -4.26 8.78 -5.57
N GLY A 46 -4.12 8.36 -4.31
CA GLY A 46 -4.48 7.04 -3.84
C GLY A 46 -5.95 6.70 -4.12
N PHE A 47 -6.87 7.63 -3.83
CA PHE A 47 -8.30 7.43 -4.14
C PHE A 47 -8.56 7.33 -5.64
N GLN A 48 -7.99 8.23 -6.44
CA GLN A 48 -8.15 8.19 -7.90
C GLN A 48 -7.63 6.89 -8.50
N GLN A 49 -6.46 6.42 -8.07
CA GLN A 49 -5.85 5.21 -8.58
C GLN A 49 -6.60 3.96 -8.07
N ALA A 50 -7.11 3.97 -6.84
CA ALA A 50 -7.97 2.89 -6.33
C ALA A 50 -9.27 2.77 -7.14
N THR A 51 -9.92 3.89 -7.46
CA THR A 51 -11.10 3.90 -8.34
C THR A 51 -10.77 3.38 -9.73
N LYS A 52 -9.66 3.82 -10.34
CA LYS A 52 -9.24 3.35 -11.68
C LYS A 52 -8.83 1.89 -11.70
N ALA A 53 -8.19 1.40 -10.63
CA ALA A 53 -7.86 -0.01 -10.49
C ALA A 53 -9.12 -0.88 -10.45
N SER A 54 -10.26 -0.30 -10.05
CA SER A 54 -11.58 -0.92 -10.10
C SER A 54 -11.58 -2.34 -9.50
N ILE A 55 -10.84 -2.49 -8.39
CA ILE A 55 -10.70 -3.78 -7.70
C ILE A 55 -12.05 -4.12 -7.08
N SER A 56 -12.62 -5.24 -7.51
CA SER A 56 -13.84 -5.83 -6.96
C SER A 56 -13.52 -7.21 -6.38
N LEU A 57 -14.40 -7.71 -5.52
CA LEU A 57 -14.33 -9.07 -4.98
C LEU A 57 -15.52 -9.88 -5.52
N GLY A 58 -15.25 -10.83 -6.40
CA GLY A 58 -16.19 -11.82 -6.89
C GLY A 58 -16.07 -13.16 -6.15
N ILE A 59 -17.03 -14.06 -6.39
CA ILE A 59 -16.98 -15.44 -5.87
C ILE A 59 -15.77 -16.21 -6.44
N ASP A 60 -15.37 -15.89 -7.68
CA ASP A 60 -14.24 -16.54 -8.36
C ASP A 60 -12.88 -16.13 -7.79
N ASP A 61 -12.79 -15.00 -7.09
CA ASP A 61 -11.57 -14.58 -6.38
C ASP A 61 -11.36 -15.40 -5.10
N LEU A 62 -12.43 -16.02 -4.58
CA LEU A 62 -12.39 -16.90 -3.42
C LEU A 62 -11.95 -18.29 -3.86
N LEU A 63 -10.64 -18.46 -4.06
CA LEU A 63 -10.04 -19.77 -4.31
C LEU A 63 -10.20 -20.66 -3.07
N ALA A 64 -11.26 -21.48 -3.05
CA ALA A 64 -11.35 -22.61 -2.13
C ALA A 64 -10.20 -23.57 -2.47
N VAL A 65 -9.32 -23.83 -1.51
CA VAL A 65 -8.22 -24.79 -1.69
C VAL A 65 -8.84 -26.16 -2.02
N PRO A 66 -8.70 -26.68 -3.26
CA PRO A 66 -9.43 -27.88 -3.70
C PRO A 66 -9.02 -29.14 -2.94
N SER A 67 -7.88 -29.11 -2.25
CA SER A 67 -7.29 -30.28 -1.60
C SER A 67 -7.69 -30.46 -0.14
N ARG A 68 -8.57 -29.64 0.47
CA ARG A 68 -8.91 -29.84 1.90
C ARG A 68 -9.92 -30.95 2.17
N GLY A 69 -10.44 -31.63 1.14
CA GLY A 69 -11.36 -32.76 1.32
C GLY A 69 -10.79 -33.88 2.20
N TRP A 70 -9.50 -34.20 2.05
CA TRP A 70 -8.83 -35.19 2.91
C TRP A 70 -8.67 -34.69 4.35
N LEU A 71 -8.46 -33.38 4.55
CA LEU A 71 -8.31 -32.78 5.89
C LEU A 71 -9.62 -32.85 6.67
N VAL A 72 -10.76 -32.66 5.98
CA VAL A 72 -12.10 -32.84 6.56
C VAL A 72 -12.32 -34.30 6.92
N GLN A 73 -11.96 -35.22 6.03
CA GLN A 73 -12.12 -36.67 6.23
C GLN A 73 -11.24 -37.24 7.37
N ASP A 74 -10.07 -36.65 7.60
CA ASP A 74 -9.16 -37.00 8.71
C ASP A 74 -9.70 -36.48 10.06
N ALA A 75 -10.29 -35.29 10.08
CA ALA A 75 -10.86 -34.69 11.29
C ALA A 75 -12.23 -35.24 11.71
N GLU A 76 -12.97 -35.86 10.79
CA GLU A 76 -14.27 -36.50 11.05
C GLU A 76 -14.14 -37.97 11.52
N LYS A 77 -12.93 -38.52 11.58
CA LYS A 77 -12.63 -39.82 12.20
C LYS A 77 -12.42 -39.70 13.71
#